data_AF-A0A0C1WEK7-F1
#
_entry.id   AF-A0A0C1WEK7-F1
#
_cell.length_a   1.000
_cell.length_b   1.000
_cell.length_c   1.000
_cell.angle_alpha   90.00
_cell.angle_beta   90.00
_cell.angle_gamma   90.00
#
_symmetry.space_group_name_H-M   'P 1'
#
loop_
_entity.id
_entity.type
_entity.pdbx_description
1 polymer ?
#
loop_
_entity_poly.entity_id
_entity_poly.type
_entity_poly.pdbx_seq_one_letter_code
_entity_poly.pdbx_strand_id
1 'polypeptide(L)'
;MELDIDVILADLKEGKVPRTQQNLDKLNDTLKAYAESGQRDFSITQIGRVSAENGGLAYEALRATRNKHYRTLIEAWAAKCNTSTKKPLSNTSRSKSIPADNKLLERIPDPAVRALFGQIIAERNRYRKEVNLLKQHANITIDKRPVRQFDTTTEPSVEVLPSLSGVLTESEKKALAYAISDECMDKNNWQTTQAGQVKEMEYNSEVFPRGFVTGLRKLLGEVDD
;
A
#
# COMPACT_ATOMS: atom_id res chain seq x y z
N MET A 1 27.66 21.41 -31.41
CA MET A 1 28.99 20.79 -31.27
C MET A 1 28.81 19.34 -31.67
N GLU A 2 29.26 18.97 -32.87
CA GLU A 2 29.28 17.57 -33.29
C GLU A 2 30.25 16.83 -32.36
N LEU A 3 29.73 15.86 -31.61
CA LEU A 3 30.55 14.99 -30.78
C LEU A 3 31.20 13.96 -31.70
N ASP A 4 32.49 14.10 -31.91
CA ASP A 4 33.30 13.11 -32.62
C ASP A 4 33.69 11.98 -31.64
N ILE A 5 33.10 10.80 -31.87
CA ILE A 5 33.31 9.63 -31.02
C ILE A 5 34.68 9.02 -31.26
N ASP A 6 35.22 9.14 -32.48
CA ASP A 6 36.47 8.49 -32.84
C ASP A 6 37.65 9.18 -32.14
N VAL A 7 37.57 10.50 -31.96
CA VAL A 7 38.51 11.29 -31.13
C VAL A 7 38.41 10.87 -29.67
N ILE A 8 37.20 10.77 -29.12
CA ILE A 8 36.99 10.36 -27.72
C ILE A 8 37.50 8.94 -27.48
N LEU A 9 37.31 8.03 -28.44
CA LEU A 9 37.84 6.67 -28.35
C LEU A 9 39.36 6.65 -28.35
N ALA A 10 40.01 7.45 -29.21
CA ALA A 10 41.46 7.56 -29.26
C ALA A 10 42.03 8.07 -27.92
N ASP A 11 41.45 9.13 -27.37
CA ASP A 11 41.84 9.70 -26.07
C ASP A 11 41.67 8.67 -24.92
N LEU A 12 40.58 7.90 -24.94
CA LEU A 12 40.31 6.88 -23.92
C LEU A 12 41.28 5.68 -24.00
N LYS A 13 41.86 5.42 -25.18
CA LYS A 13 42.85 4.34 -25.41
C LYS A 13 44.26 4.75 -25.01
N GLU A 14 44.56 6.05 -25.00
CA GLU A 14 45.88 6.57 -24.68
C GLU A 14 46.35 6.15 -23.28
N GLY A 15 47.58 5.64 -23.18
CA GLY A 15 48.18 5.18 -21.93
C GLY A 15 47.51 3.94 -21.30
N LYS A 16 46.62 3.24 -22.02
CA LYS A 16 45.99 1.98 -21.55
C LYS A 16 46.71 0.75 -22.07
N VAL A 17 46.62 -0.33 -21.29
CA VAL A 17 47.13 -1.64 -21.70
C VAL A 17 46.36 -2.20 -22.90
N PRO A 18 46.99 -3.03 -23.76
CA PRO A 18 46.39 -3.54 -24.99
C PRO A 18 45.03 -4.22 -24.79
N ARG A 19 44.85 -4.95 -23.69
CA ARG A 19 43.58 -5.60 -23.34
C ARG A 19 42.45 -4.59 -23.12
N THR A 20 42.72 -3.46 -22.47
CA THR A 20 41.74 -2.41 -22.24
C THR A 20 41.39 -1.68 -23.54
N GLN A 21 42.37 -1.48 -24.42
CA GLN A 21 42.16 -0.90 -25.74
C GLN A 21 41.25 -1.79 -26.59
N GLN A 22 41.51 -3.09 -26.65
CA GLN A 22 40.65 -4.06 -27.34
C GLN A 22 39.22 -4.09 -26.79
N ASN A 23 39.06 -3.97 -25.47
CA ASN A 23 37.74 -3.91 -24.85
C ASN A 23 37.00 -2.61 -25.16
N LEU A 24 37.72 -1.48 -25.26
CA LEU A 24 37.14 -0.20 -25.69
C LEU A 24 36.69 -0.26 -27.15
N ASP A 25 37.46 -0.89 -28.03
CA ASP A 25 37.10 -1.08 -29.44
C ASP A 25 35.83 -1.93 -29.56
N LYS A 26 35.79 -3.09 -28.89
CA LYS A 26 34.59 -3.95 -28.85
C LYS A 26 33.37 -3.23 -28.29
N LEU A 27 33.55 -2.47 -27.20
CA LEU A 27 32.46 -1.68 -26.62
C LEU A 27 31.97 -0.62 -27.61
N ASN A 28 32.88 0.07 -28.31
CA ASN A 28 32.52 1.04 -29.34
C ASN A 28 31.71 0.41 -30.48
N ASP A 29 32.13 -0.75 -30.98
CA ASP A 29 31.41 -1.48 -32.02
C ASP A 29 30.00 -1.86 -31.58
N THR A 30 29.85 -2.35 -30.33
CA THR A 30 28.52 -2.67 -29.78
C THR A 30 27.65 -1.42 -29.64
N LEU A 31 28.20 -0.28 -29.21
CA LEU A 31 27.46 0.97 -29.05
C LEU A 31 27.06 1.57 -30.39
N LYS A 32 27.93 1.47 -31.40
CA LYS A 32 27.65 1.89 -32.78
C LYS A 32 26.50 1.09 -33.38
N ALA A 33 26.57 -0.24 -33.33
CA ALA A 33 25.49 -1.10 -33.81
C ALA A 33 24.17 -0.86 -33.04
N TYR A 34 24.26 -0.64 -31.72
CA TYR A 34 23.09 -0.34 -30.89
C TYR A 34 22.44 1.00 -31.28
N ALA A 35 23.23 2.04 -31.52
CA ALA A 35 22.75 3.35 -31.98
C ALA A 35 22.14 3.27 -33.40
N GLU A 36 22.79 2.57 -34.32
CA GLU A 36 22.32 2.37 -35.70
C GLU A 36 20.99 1.60 -35.76
N SER A 37 20.76 0.67 -34.83
CA SER A 37 19.48 -0.03 -34.67
C SER A 37 18.32 0.84 -34.15
N GLY A 38 18.58 2.13 -33.89
CA GLY A 38 17.59 3.11 -33.42
C GLY A 38 17.28 3.03 -31.93
N GLN A 39 18.01 2.19 -31.18
CA GLN A 39 17.85 2.08 -29.73
C GLN A 39 18.42 3.31 -29.01
N ARG A 40 17.79 3.71 -27.90
CA ARG A 40 18.14 4.94 -27.17
C ARG A 40 18.40 4.73 -25.67
N ASP A 41 18.35 3.48 -25.20
CA ASP A 41 18.63 3.13 -23.80
C ASP A 41 20.12 2.84 -23.60
N PHE A 42 20.89 3.88 -23.33
CA PHE A 42 22.32 3.77 -23.01
C PHE A 42 22.58 3.61 -21.50
N SER A 43 21.62 3.03 -20.76
CA SER A 43 21.85 2.74 -19.35
C SER A 43 22.92 1.66 -19.17
N ILE A 44 23.72 1.80 -18.10
CA ILE A 44 24.84 0.89 -17.82
C ILE A 44 24.36 -0.57 -17.73
N THR A 45 23.17 -0.78 -17.16
CA THR A 45 22.55 -2.11 -17.07
C THR A 45 22.21 -2.67 -18.44
N GLN A 46 21.60 -1.86 -19.31
CA GLN A 46 21.20 -2.31 -20.66
C GLN A 46 22.42 -2.57 -21.54
N ILE A 47 23.38 -1.64 -21.57
CA ILE A 47 24.62 -1.80 -22.33
C ILE A 47 25.45 -2.96 -21.80
N GLY A 48 25.50 -3.17 -20.48
CA GLY A 48 26.20 -4.33 -19.89
C GLY A 48 25.59 -5.66 -20.30
N ARG A 49 24.27 -5.73 -20.49
CA ARG A 49 23.60 -6.92 -21.02
C ARG A 49 23.91 -7.12 -22.50
N VAL A 50 23.72 -6.09 -23.33
CA VAL A 50 23.95 -6.16 -24.78
C VAL A 50 25.41 -6.46 -25.11
N SER A 51 26.35 -5.84 -24.38
CA SER A 51 27.78 -6.08 -24.57
C SER A 51 28.16 -7.51 -24.15
N ALA A 52 27.62 -8.04 -23.04
CA ALA A 52 27.87 -9.42 -22.63
C ALA A 52 27.31 -10.45 -23.63
N GLU A 53 26.11 -10.23 -24.17
CA GLU A 53 25.50 -11.09 -25.20
C GLU A 53 26.38 -11.14 -26.47
N ASN A 54 27.09 -10.06 -26.78
CA ASN A 54 28.04 -9.98 -27.91
C ASN A 54 29.49 -10.40 -27.55
N GLY A 55 29.70 -11.07 -26.41
CA GLY A 55 31.04 -11.52 -25.97
C GLY A 55 31.98 -10.38 -25.52
N GLY A 56 31.40 -9.24 -25.16
CA GLY A 56 32.07 -8.04 -24.66
C GLY A 56 32.09 -7.96 -23.13
N LEU A 57 31.96 -6.73 -22.60
CA LEU A 57 32.07 -6.46 -21.16
C LEU A 57 30.75 -6.69 -20.45
N ALA A 58 30.79 -7.42 -19.33
CA ALA A 58 29.63 -7.60 -18.46
C ALA A 58 29.34 -6.35 -17.61
N TYR A 59 28.13 -6.33 -17.04
CA TYR A 59 27.65 -5.25 -16.17
C TYR A 59 28.60 -4.97 -14.99
N GLU A 60 29.22 -5.99 -14.39
CA GLU A 60 30.15 -5.77 -13.26
C GLU A 60 31.37 -4.94 -13.67
N ALA A 61 31.87 -5.14 -14.90
CA ALA A 61 33.04 -4.42 -15.41
C ALA A 61 32.70 -2.95 -15.70
N LEU A 62 31.49 -2.66 -16.19
CA LEU A 62 31.03 -1.31 -16.50
C LEU A 62 30.68 -0.50 -15.24
N ARG A 63 30.11 -1.15 -14.21
CA ARG A 63 29.76 -0.47 -12.94
C ARG A 63 30.97 -0.18 -12.05
N ALA A 64 32.06 -0.93 -12.18
CA ALA A 64 33.23 -0.82 -11.31
C ALA A 64 33.86 0.57 -11.34
N THR A 65 34.13 1.16 -10.18
CA THR A 65 34.68 2.53 -10.03
C THR A 65 36.01 2.73 -10.76
N ARG A 66 36.85 1.70 -10.79
CA ARG A 66 38.16 1.70 -11.48
C ARG A 66 38.05 1.85 -13.00
N ASN A 67 36.91 1.46 -13.59
CA ASN A 67 36.73 1.39 -15.03
C ASN A 67 35.91 2.55 -15.59
N LYS A 68 36.20 3.78 -15.14
CA LYS A 68 35.48 5.00 -15.56
C LYS A 68 35.49 5.21 -17.08
N HIS A 69 36.58 4.81 -17.75
CA HIS A 69 36.76 4.98 -19.19
C HIS A 69 35.65 4.34 -20.03
N TYR A 70 35.14 3.16 -19.64
CA TYR A 70 34.01 2.55 -20.35
C TYR A 70 32.71 3.35 -20.18
N ARG A 71 32.48 3.93 -19.00
CA ARG A 71 31.31 4.78 -18.75
C ARG A 71 31.39 6.09 -19.52
N THR A 72 32.57 6.70 -19.60
CA THR A 72 32.80 7.90 -20.42
C THR A 72 32.46 7.65 -21.89
N LEU A 73 32.83 6.48 -22.44
CA LEU A 73 32.47 6.12 -23.81
C LEU A 73 30.95 5.95 -24.01
N ILE A 74 30.27 5.30 -23.06
CA ILE A 74 28.81 5.13 -23.08
C ILE A 74 28.09 6.49 -22.99
N GLU A 75 28.59 7.40 -22.14
CA GLU A 75 28.07 8.76 -22.00
C GLU A 75 28.25 9.58 -23.29
N ALA A 76 29.39 9.46 -23.96
CA ALA A 76 29.64 10.12 -25.25
C ALA A 76 28.66 9.65 -26.33
N TRP A 77 28.41 8.33 -26.43
CA TRP A 77 27.41 7.77 -27.34
C TRP A 77 25.99 8.20 -27.00
N ALA A 78 25.62 8.22 -25.71
CA ALA A 78 24.32 8.73 -25.27
C ALA A 78 24.14 10.19 -25.69
N ALA A 79 25.16 11.04 -25.49
CA ALA A 79 25.12 12.44 -25.88
C ALA A 79 25.01 12.61 -27.41
N LYS A 80 25.74 11.82 -28.21
CA LYS A 80 25.62 11.82 -29.68
C LYS A 80 24.21 11.44 -30.15
N CYS A 81 23.55 10.51 -29.47
CA CYS A 81 22.17 10.12 -29.76
C CYS A 81 21.10 11.04 -29.14
N ASN A 82 21.49 12.20 -28.56
CA ASN A 82 20.63 13.13 -27.84
C ASN A 82 19.80 12.45 -26.72
N THR A 83 20.40 11.49 -26.02
CA THR A 83 19.79 10.74 -24.92
C THR A 83 20.70 10.78 -23.68
N SER A 84 20.25 10.18 -22.58
CA SER A 84 20.98 10.11 -21.31
C SER A 84 21.32 8.65 -20.96
N THR A 85 22.36 8.45 -20.16
CA THR A 85 22.71 7.14 -19.56
C THR A 85 21.76 6.75 -18.43
N LYS A 86 20.81 7.63 -18.06
CA LYS A 86 19.69 7.26 -17.20
C LYS A 86 18.75 6.36 -17.99
N LYS A 87 18.28 5.28 -17.35
CA LYS A 87 17.27 4.40 -17.95
C LYS A 87 16.11 5.25 -18.47
N PRO A 88 15.74 5.16 -19.76
CA PRO A 88 14.62 5.90 -20.27
C PRO A 88 13.38 5.53 -19.47
N LEU A 89 12.60 6.54 -19.08
CA LEU A 89 11.34 6.28 -18.37
C LEU A 89 10.50 5.35 -19.25
N SER A 90 10.04 4.24 -18.65
CA SER A 90 9.18 3.26 -19.29
C SER A 90 8.03 3.94 -20.03
N ASN A 91 7.65 3.43 -21.20
CA ASN A 91 6.44 3.87 -21.92
C ASN A 91 5.15 3.69 -21.08
N THR A 92 5.18 2.80 -20.09
CA THR A 92 4.09 2.58 -19.10
C THR A 92 4.20 3.51 -17.88
N SER A 93 5.25 4.33 -17.79
CA SER A 93 5.35 5.33 -16.74
C SER A 93 4.18 6.31 -16.89
N ARG A 94 3.38 6.43 -15.82
CA ARG A 94 2.22 7.34 -15.69
C ARG A 94 2.53 8.82 -15.99
N SER A 95 3.78 9.15 -16.25
CA SER A 95 4.33 10.50 -16.38
C SER A 95 4.28 11.11 -17.78
N LYS A 96 3.80 10.39 -18.82
CA LYS A 96 3.92 10.89 -20.22
C LYS A 96 2.61 11.20 -20.94
N SER A 97 1.47 10.68 -20.52
CA SER A 97 0.20 11.11 -21.13
C SER A 97 -0.43 12.18 -20.26
N ILE A 98 -0.59 13.37 -20.85
CA ILE A 98 -1.57 14.33 -20.34
C ILE A 98 -2.88 13.54 -20.21
N PRO A 99 -3.48 13.45 -18.99
CA PRO A 99 -4.74 12.75 -18.79
C PRO A 99 -5.73 13.19 -19.87
N ALA A 100 -6.50 12.26 -20.44
CA ALA A 100 -7.39 12.56 -21.56
C ALA A 100 -8.28 13.79 -21.29
N ASP A 101 -8.71 13.97 -20.03
CA ASP A 101 -9.44 15.14 -19.55
C ASP A 101 -8.69 16.47 -19.74
N ASN A 102 -7.38 16.48 -19.47
CA ASN A 102 -6.53 17.68 -19.58
C ASN A 102 -6.17 18.00 -21.04
N LYS A 103 -6.27 17.04 -21.97
CA LYS A 103 -6.10 17.31 -23.42
C LYS A 103 -7.21 18.22 -23.96
N LEU A 104 -8.41 18.19 -23.35
CA LEU A 104 -9.52 19.06 -23.76
C LEU A 104 -9.23 20.54 -23.42
N LEU A 105 -8.38 20.81 -22.42
CA LEU A 105 -7.98 22.17 -22.05
C LEU A 105 -7.15 22.85 -23.14
N GLU A 106 -6.41 22.07 -23.94
CA GLU A 106 -5.61 22.59 -25.07
C GLU A 106 -6.49 23.18 -26.17
N ARG A 107 -7.77 22.75 -26.26
CA ARG A 107 -8.74 23.28 -27.25
C ARG A 107 -9.38 24.60 -26.84
N ILE A 108 -9.23 25.01 -25.57
CA ILE A 108 -9.77 26.28 -25.06
C ILE A 108 -8.71 27.36 -25.32
N PRO A 109 -8.95 28.36 -26.18
CA PRO A 109 -7.94 29.38 -26.50
C PRO A 109 -7.69 30.37 -25.36
N ASP A 110 -8.76 30.79 -24.68
CA ASP A 110 -8.72 31.75 -23.57
C ASP A 110 -8.03 31.13 -22.33
N PRO A 111 -6.88 31.69 -21.88
CA PRO A 111 -6.17 31.19 -20.71
C PRO A 111 -6.98 31.24 -19.41
N ALA A 112 -7.85 32.24 -19.22
CA ALA A 112 -8.63 32.39 -18.00
C ALA A 112 -9.69 31.28 -17.89
N VAL A 113 -10.43 31.05 -18.98
CA VAL A 113 -11.41 29.96 -19.07
C VAL A 113 -10.71 28.61 -18.97
N ARG A 114 -9.54 28.44 -19.60
CA ARG A 114 -8.74 27.20 -19.51
C ARG A 114 -8.36 26.89 -18.06
N ALA A 115 -7.95 27.90 -17.29
CA ALA A 115 -7.60 27.73 -15.88
C ALA A 115 -8.80 27.28 -15.04
N LEU A 116 -9.97 27.92 -15.23
CA LEU A 116 -11.21 27.55 -14.53
C LEU A 116 -11.61 26.10 -14.82
N PHE A 117 -11.61 25.67 -16.08
CA PHE A 117 -11.89 24.27 -16.43
C PHE A 117 -10.84 23.31 -15.88
N GLY A 118 -9.57 23.72 -15.83
CA GLY A 118 -8.51 22.95 -15.18
C GLY A 118 -8.77 22.72 -13.70
N GLN A 119 -9.24 23.75 -12.99
CA GLN A 119 -9.64 23.65 -11.59
C GLN A 119 -10.83 22.70 -11.40
N ILE A 120 -11.86 22.82 -12.24
CA ILE A 120 -13.04 21.92 -12.20
C ILE A 120 -12.64 20.45 -12.43
N ILE A 121 -11.74 20.18 -13.38
CA ILE A 121 -11.23 18.82 -13.62
C ILE A 121 -10.47 18.30 -12.39
N ALA A 122 -9.66 19.14 -11.75
CA ALA A 122 -8.93 18.77 -10.54
C ALA A 122 -9.87 18.42 -9.38
N GLU A 123 -10.89 19.23 -9.13
CA GLU A 123 -11.91 18.99 -8.10
C GLU A 123 -12.73 17.73 -8.38
N ARG A 124 -13.21 17.56 -9.62
CA ARG A 124 -13.92 16.33 -10.04
C ARG A 124 -13.06 15.08 -9.84
N ASN A 125 -11.76 15.15 -10.14
CA ASN A 125 -10.84 14.03 -9.95
C ASN A 125 -10.57 13.76 -8.47
N ARG A 126 -10.54 14.79 -7.63
CA ARG A 126 -10.48 14.64 -6.18
C ARG A 126 -11.73 13.93 -5.65
N TYR A 127 -12.92 14.39 -6.00
CA TYR A 127 -14.17 13.77 -5.55
C TYR A 127 -14.31 12.32 -6.03
N ARG A 128 -13.92 12.01 -7.28
CA ARG A 128 -13.89 10.62 -7.75
C ARG A 128 -12.97 9.73 -6.92
N LYS A 129 -11.81 10.23 -6.48
CA LYS A 129 -10.90 9.47 -5.61
C LYS A 129 -11.52 9.23 -4.24
N GLU A 130 -12.10 10.27 -3.63
CA GLU A 130 -12.79 10.17 -2.34
C GLU A 130 -13.95 9.16 -2.41
N VAL A 131 -14.79 9.24 -3.45
CA VAL A 131 -15.88 8.27 -3.68
C VAL A 131 -15.35 6.85 -3.87
N ASN A 132 -14.27 6.66 -4.64
CA ASN A 132 -13.69 5.33 -4.84
C ASN A 132 -13.12 4.75 -3.54
N LEU A 133 -12.50 5.57 -2.71
CA LEU A 133 -12.04 5.18 -1.37
C LEU A 133 -13.22 4.77 -0.50
N LEU A 134 -14.28 5.59 -0.46
CA LEU A 134 -15.50 5.26 0.30
C LEU A 134 -16.14 3.96 -0.18
N LYS A 135 -16.21 3.73 -1.50
CA LYS A 135 -16.70 2.47 -2.07
C LYS A 135 -15.85 1.26 -1.67
N GLN A 136 -14.52 1.42 -1.58
CA GLN A 136 -13.63 0.37 -1.11
C GLN A 136 -13.89 0.03 0.36
N HIS A 137 -14.16 1.04 1.20
CA HIS A 137 -14.47 0.83 2.61
C HIS A 137 -15.92 0.42 2.90
N ALA A 138 -16.85 0.63 1.98
CA ALA A 138 -18.27 0.32 2.18
C ALA A 138 -18.58 -1.20 2.18
N ASN A 139 -17.82 -1.98 1.41
CA ASN A 139 -18.04 -3.42 1.28
C ASN A 139 -16.95 -4.21 2.03
N ILE A 140 -17.01 -4.20 3.36
CA ILE A 140 -16.20 -5.10 4.18
C ILE A 140 -16.89 -6.47 4.17
N THR A 141 -16.42 -7.39 3.34
CA THR A 141 -16.87 -8.78 3.37
C THR A 141 -16.20 -9.50 4.53
N ILE A 142 -16.91 -9.61 5.65
CA ILE A 142 -16.49 -10.44 6.79
C ILE A 142 -16.91 -11.87 6.49
N ASP A 143 -15.95 -12.78 6.28
CA ASP A 143 -16.26 -14.21 6.17
C ASP A 143 -16.70 -14.71 7.55
N LYS A 144 -18.02 -14.94 7.69
CA LYS A 144 -18.65 -15.44 8.92
C LYS A 144 -18.68 -16.97 8.99
N ARG A 145 -18.06 -17.68 8.03
CA ARG A 145 -17.98 -19.13 8.13
C ARG A 145 -17.17 -19.49 9.39
N PRO A 146 -17.67 -20.41 10.24
CA PRO A 146 -16.87 -20.91 11.35
C PRO A 146 -15.58 -21.46 10.75
N VAL A 147 -14.44 -20.89 11.18
CA VAL A 147 -13.13 -21.43 10.84
C VAL A 147 -13.17 -22.86 11.34
N ARG A 148 -13.26 -23.82 10.42
CA ARG A 148 -13.01 -25.23 10.74
C ARG A 148 -11.54 -25.26 11.14
N GLN A 149 -11.28 -25.09 12.43
CA GLN A 149 -10.01 -25.46 13.00
C GLN A 149 -9.82 -26.91 12.58
N PHE A 150 -8.80 -27.15 11.77
CA PHE A 150 -8.44 -28.51 11.40
C PHE A 150 -8.26 -29.28 12.70
N ASP A 151 -9.03 -30.37 12.83
CA ASP A 151 -8.95 -31.31 13.93
C ASP A 151 -7.51 -31.84 14.02
N THR A 152 -6.65 -31.15 14.74
CA THR A 152 -5.47 -31.76 15.34
C THR A 152 -5.97 -32.47 16.57
N THR A 153 -6.31 -33.74 16.38
CA THR A 153 -6.53 -34.72 17.43
C THR A 153 -5.32 -34.75 18.35
N THR A 154 -5.34 -34.01 19.46
CA THR A 154 -4.71 -34.38 20.74
C THR A 154 -5.11 -33.41 21.85
N GLU A 155 -5.63 -33.99 22.94
CA GLU A 155 -5.91 -33.42 24.27
C GLU A 155 -7.20 -32.58 24.44
N PRO A 156 -7.98 -32.79 25.53
CA PRO A 156 -9.14 -31.97 25.86
C PRO A 156 -8.65 -30.59 26.31
N SER A 157 -8.46 -29.68 25.36
CA SER A 157 -8.19 -28.28 25.68
C SER A 157 -9.47 -27.68 26.27
N VAL A 158 -9.41 -27.43 27.57
CA VAL A 158 -10.39 -26.60 28.29
C VAL A 158 -10.44 -25.26 27.56
N GLU A 159 -11.55 -24.97 26.90
CA GLU A 159 -11.83 -23.63 26.36
C GLU A 159 -11.96 -22.67 27.55
N VAL A 160 -10.86 -22.03 27.94
CA VAL A 160 -10.88 -20.98 28.96
C VAL A 160 -11.45 -19.73 28.29
N LEU A 161 -12.77 -19.57 28.38
CA LEU A 161 -13.41 -18.28 28.13
C LEU A 161 -12.72 -17.23 29.02
N PRO A 162 -12.36 -16.05 28.50
CA PRO A 162 -11.85 -14.97 29.34
C PRO A 162 -12.90 -14.68 30.41
N SER A 163 -12.49 -14.72 31.68
CA SER A 163 -13.37 -14.45 32.81
C SER A 163 -14.01 -13.08 32.63
N LEU A 164 -15.33 -12.97 32.81
CA LEU A 164 -16.04 -11.68 32.87
C LEU A 164 -15.52 -10.78 34.01
N SER A 165 -14.70 -11.35 34.90
CA SER A 165 -13.98 -10.67 35.97
C SER A 165 -12.99 -9.65 35.38
N GLY A 166 -13.40 -8.38 35.38
CA GLY A 166 -12.58 -7.25 34.91
C GLY A 166 -13.15 -6.47 33.73
N VAL A 167 -14.30 -6.90 33.18
CA VAL A 167 -15.01 -6.14 32.13
C VAL A 167 -15.74 -4.91 32.72
N LEU A 168 -16.29 -5.05 33.93
CA LEU A 168 -17.02 -3.98 34.61
C LEU A 168 -16.13 -3.22 35.60
N THR A 169 -16.24 -1.90 35.59
CA THR A 169 -15.71 -1.01 36.63
C THR A 169 -16.49 -1.18 37.95
N GLU A 170 -15.86 -0.82 39.07
CA GLU A 170 -16.51 -0.89 40.39
C GLU A 170 -17.76 -0.01 40.49
N SER A 171 -17.82 1.11 39.76
CA SER A 171 -19.01 1.95 39.64
C SER A 171 -20.15 1.26 38.89
N GLU A 172 -19.84 0.53 37.81
CA GLU A 172 -20.85 -0.19 37.02
C GLU A 172 -21.40 -1.38 37.81
N LYS A 173 -20.55 -2.11 38.53
CA LYS A 173 -20.99 -3.19 39.43
C LYS A 173 -21.97 -2.68 40.48
N LYS A 174 -21.66 -1.55 41.12
CA LYS A 174 -22.55 -0.92 42.12
C LYS A 174 -23.88 -0.46 41.52
N ALA A 175 -23.87 0.08 40.30
CA ALA A 175 -25.10 0.49 39.62
C ALA A 175 -25.99 -0.71 39.27
N LEU A 176 -25.40 -1.80 38.78
CA LEU A 176 -26.12 -3.04 38.49
C LEU A 176 -26.65 -3.73 39.76
N ALA A 177 -25.87 -3.73 40.84
CA ALA A 177 -26.30 -4.24 42.15
C ALA A 177 -27.47 -3.42 42.71
N TYR A 178 -27.42 -2.09 42.60
CA TYR A 178 -28.53 -1.23 42.99
C TYR A 178 -29.79 -1.55 42.18
N ALA A 179 -29.68 -1.77 40.87
CA ALA A 179 -30.82 -2.06 40.01
C ALA A 179 -31.61 -3.34 40.41
N ILE A 180 -30.97 -4.29 41.09
CA ILE A 180 -31.60 -5.50 41.62
C ILE A 180 -31.80 -5.49 43.15
N SER A 181 -31.42 -4.41 43.82
CA SER A 181 -31.53 -4.28 45.27
C SER A 181 -32.97 -4.08 45.73
N ASP A 182 -33.29 -4.57 46.92
CA ASP A 182 -34.59 -4.37 47.55
C ASP A 182 -34.91 -2.86 47.71
N GLU A 183 -33.90 -2.03 47.99
CA GLU A 183 -34.06 -0.57 48.08
C GLU A 183 -34.58 0.05 46.78
N CYS A 184 -34.09 -0.41 45.63
CA CYS A 184 -34.56 0.06 44.32
C CYS A 184 -35.98 -0.44 44.02
N MET A 185 -36.27 -1.69 44.38
CA MET A 185 -37.59 -2.28 44.16
C MET A 185 -38.66 -1.57 45.00
N ASP A 186 -38.37 -1.32 46.28
CA ASP A 186 -39.27 -0.64 47.21
C ASP A 186 -39.53 0.81 46.80
N LYS A 187 -38.49 1.54 46.37
CA LYS A 187 -38.65 2.94 45.90
C LYS A 187 -39.54 3.06 44.67
N ASN A 188 -39.56 2.05 43.81
CA ASN A 188 -40.31 2.08 42.55
C ASN A 188 -41.61 1.26 42.60
N ASN A 189 -42.02 0.76 43.78
CA ASN A 189 -43.16 -0.15 43.93
C ASN A 189 -43.09 -1.37 42.99
N TRP A 190 -41.90 -1.94 42.85
CA TRP A 190 -41.65 -3.11 42.02
C TRP A 190 -41.53 -4.38 42.86
N GLN A 191 -41.91 -5.51 42.27
CA GLN A 191 -41.78 -6.83 42.86
C GLN A 191 -41.03 -7.77 41.92
N THR A 192 -40.11 -8.53 42.51
CA THR A 192 -39.38 -9.57 41.81
C THR A 192 -40.05 -10.93 41.98
N THR A 193 -40.21 -11.67 40.89
CA THR A 193 -40.71 -13.05 40.90
C THR A 193 -39.56 -14.06 41.03
N GLN A 194 -39.86 -15.31 41.40
CA GLN A 194 -38.86 -16.40 41.46
C GLN A 194 -38.13 -16.64 40.13
N ALA A 195 -38.76 -16.33 38.99
CA ALA A 195 -38.12 -16.45 37.67
C ALA A 195 -37.19 -15.26 37.34
N GLY A 196 -36.97 -14.32 38.27
CA GLY A 196 -36.16 -13.12 38.07
C GLY A 196 -36.82 -12.04 37.20
N GLN A 197 -38.14 -12.12 37.00
CA GLN A 197 -38.95 -11.07 36.35
C GLN A 197 -39.26 -9.96 37.34
N VAL A 198 -39.28 -8.70 36.88
CA VAL A 198 -39.68 -7.54 37.70
C VAL A 198 -41.00 -6.99 37.19
N LYS A 199 -41.94 -6.76 38.12
CA LYS A 199 -43.26 -6.24 37.82
C LYS A 199 -43.62 -5.08 38.72
N GLU A 200 -44.46 -4.18 38.22
CA GLU A 200 -45.05 -3.11 39.02
C GLU A 200 -46.18 -3.65 39.90
N MET A 201 -46.21 -3.26 41.18
CA MET A 201 -47.19 -3.75 42.16
C MET A 201 -48.64 -3.32 41.86
N GLU A 202 -48.84 -2.13 41.30
CA GLU A 202 -50.18 -1.54 41.12
C GLU A 202 -50.95 -2.19 39.95
N TYR A 203 -50.30 -2.35 38.80
CA TYR A 203 -50.94 -2.87 37.58
C TYR A 203 -50.46 -4.28 37.18
N ASN A 204 -49.56 -4.90 37.97
CA ASN A 204 -48.90 -6.16 37.63
C ASN A 204 -48.27 -6.14 36.22
N SER A 205 -47.87 -4.94 35.78
CA SER A 205 -47.29 -4.69 34.47
C SER A 205 -45.85 -5.22 34.44
N GLU A 206 -45.44 -5.81 33.33
CA GLU A 206 -44.08 -6.31 33.18
C GLU A 206 -43.13 -5.13 32.91
N VAL A 207 -42.23 -4.88 33.86
CA VAL A 207 -41.19 -3.86 33.72
C VAL A 207 -39.94 -4.48 33.10
N PHE A 208 -39.53 -5.65 33.62
CA PHE A 208 -38.43 -6.42 33.07
C PHE A 208 -38.81 -7.90 32.89
N PRO A 209 -38.37 -8.54 31.79
CA PRO A 209 -38.70 -9.92 31.49
C PRO A 209 -38.06 -10.90 32.46
N ARG A 210 -38.54 -12.14 32.41
CA ARG A 210 -37.99 -13.27 33.18
C ARG A 210 -36.49 -13.40 32.90
N GLY A 211 -35.71 -13.71 33.94
CA GLY A 211 -34.27 -13.85 33.83
C GLY A 211 -33.48 -12.57 34.08
N PHE A 212 -34.12 -11.41 34.22
CA PHE A 212 -33.42 -10.13 34.45
C PHE A 212 -32.62 -10.14 35.76
N VAL A 213 -33.30 -10.35 36.90
CA VAL A 213 -32.65 -10.33 38.23
C VAL A 213 -31.69 -11.50 38.39
N THR A 214 -32.09 -12.70 37.97
CA THR A 214 -31.25 -13.90 38.10
C THR A 214 -30.03 -13.86 37.17
N GLY A 215 -30.13 -13.22 36.01
CA GLY A 215 -29.01 -13.00 35.10
C GLY A 215 -28.02 -11.98 35.66
N LEU A 216 -28.51 -10.86 36.20
CA LEU A 216 -27.67 -9.84 36.82
C LEU A 216 -26.96 -10.36 38.08
N ARG A 217 -27.65 -11.15 38.91
CA ARG A 217 -27.07 -11.78 40.10
C ARG A 217 -25.89 -12.70 39.73
N LYS A 218 -26.07 -13.55 38.72
CA LYS A 218 -25.00 -14.41 38.16
C LYS A 218 -23.84 -13.61 37.59
N LEU A 219 -24.12 -12.47 36.93
CA LEU A 219 -23.10 -11.61 36.34
C LEU A 219 -22.26 -10.91 37.41
N LEU A 220 -22.89 -10.51 38.51
CA LEU A 220 -22.23 -9.89 39.67
C LEU A 220 -21.46 -10.90 40.54
N GLY A 221 -21.55 -12.20 40.24
CA GLY A 221 -20.89 -13.25 41.01
C GLY A 221 -21.60 -13.56 42.33
N GLU A 222 -22.80 -13.02 42.54
CA GLU A 222 -23.71 -13.46 43.57
C GLU A 222 -24.30 -14.79 43.07
N VAL A 223 -23.66 -15.90 43.41
CA VAL A 223 -24.26 -17.22 43.20
C VAL A 223 -25.10 -17.48 44.45
N ASP A 224 -26.42 -17.59 44.28
CA ASP A 224 -27.27 -18.22 45.27
C ASP A 224 -26.82 -19.70 45.35
N ASP A 225 -26.28 -20.13 46.49
CA ASP A 225 -26.28 -21.55 46.88
C ASP A 225 -27.72 -22.02 47.12
#